data_AF-A0A173TQN1-F1
#
_entry.id   AF-A0A173TQN1-F1
#
_cell.length_a   1.000
_cell.length_b   1.000
_cell.length_c   1.000
_cell.angle_alpha   90.00
_cell.angle_beta   90.00
_cell.angle_gamma   90.00
#
_symmetry.space_group_name_H-M   'P 1'
#
loop_
_entity.id
_entity.type
_entity.pdbx_description
1 polymer ?
#
loop_
_entity_poly.entity_id
_entity_poly.type
_entity_poly.pdbx_seq_one_letter_code
_entity_poly.pdbx_strand_id
1 'polypeptide(L)'
;MIIIVASMYQCLSSYLQIHYIKQNEQITQNDVALEDADVMDGYIPTSDDKERRREWEDTIKETLMDTSKNGFGFSRQEADHVMKEIQNMDVKTASEFLESQYGYYNAIYAYEDLEIHKGTAEEINHYIERKLSEHSFSWYFAKKFTDFAGLHMAFFATVLLSFLFIQDTRKNTYELLHTKPVTAIQYICGKVISGFISMFGVLVILNVIFFMLCLKTSIESGFPVTPIDFCVNSLIYIVPNLLMICCVYTITAEIFNNPLPAAPILFLHIIYSNMLTMKNDIYYMRPFSIMVRFPGRFFETHVAKMSNINQIILVISSVILVCISVTIWKRRRVH
;
A
#
# COMPACT_ATOMS: atom_id res chain seq x y z
N MET A 1 13.30 0.31 16.95
CA MET A 1 12.52 -0.95 16.88
C MET A 1 11.15 -0.82 17.52
N ILE A 2 11.05 -0.54 18.83
CA ILE A 2 9.75 -0.43 19.53
C ILE A 2 8.78 0.54 18.84
N ILE A 3 9.24 1.73 18.48
CA ILE A 3 8.42 2.73 17.77
C ILE A 3 7.88 2.20 16.44
N ILE A 4 8.68 1.46 15.68
CA ILE A 4 8.27 0.87 14.40
C ILE A 4 7.20 -0.19 14.62
N VAL A 5 7.41 -1.08 15.59
CA VAL A 5 6.44 -2.13 15.93
C VAL A 5 5.12 -1.51 16.38
N ALA A 6 5.16 -0.50 17.26
CA ALA A 6 3.96 0.18 17.74
C ALA A 6 3.20 0.90 16.62
N SER A 7 3.91 1.63 15.77
CA SER A 7 3.34 2.34 14.62
C SER A 7 2.72 1.38 13.60
N MET A 8 3.42 0.29 13.26
CA MET A 8 2.87 -0.74 12.38
C MET A 8 1.68 -1.45 13.01
N TYR A 9 1.72 -1.71 14.32
CA TYR A 9 0.59 -2.32 15.03
C TYR A 9 -0.64 -1.41 14.98
N GLN A 10 -0.47 -0.10 15.16
CA GLN A 10 -1.56 0.87 15.02
C GLN A 10 -2.19 0.84 13.62
N CYS A 11 -1.39 0.66 12.56
CA CYS A 11 -1.91 0.55 11.19
C CYS A 11 -2.58 -0.79 10.88
N LEU A 12 -2.25 -1.85 11.61
CA LEU A 12 -2.65 -3.22 11.27
C LEU A 12 -3.63 -3.85 12.28
N SER A 13 -3.84 -3.21 13.43
CA SER A 13 -4.62 -3.76 14.54
C SER A 13 -6.07 -4.00 14.19
N SER A 14 -6.68 -3.14 13.37
CA SER A 14 -8.07 -3.29 12.93
C SER A 14 -8.28 -4.59 12.15
N TYR A 15 -7.36 -4.94 11.25
CA TYR A 15 -7.40 -6.20 10.51
C TYR A 15 -7.26 -7.43 11.43
N LEU A 16 -6.53 -7.31 12.54
CA LEU A 16 -6.38 -8.38 13.52
C LEU A 16 -7.64 -8.61 14.38
N GLN A 17 -8.64 -7.73 14.29
CA GLN A 17 -9.93 -7.90 14.94
C GLN A 17 -10.98 -8.60 14.06
N ILE A 18 -10.66 -8.94 12.80
CA ILE A 18 -11.61 -9.59 11.90
C ILE A 18 -11.91 -11.01 12.41
N HIS A 19 -13.20 -11.34 12.50
CA HIS A 19 -13.70 -12.64 12.92
C HIS A 19 -15.09 -12.86 12.32
N TYR A 20 -15.58 -14.11 12.36
CA TYR A 20 -16.98 -14.39 12.06
C TYR A 20 -17.88 -13.79 13.16
N ILE A 21 -18.89 -13.03 12.75
CA ILE A 21 -19.88 -12.42 13.64
C ILE A 21 -20.68 -13.53 14.33
N LYS A 22 -20.65 -13.56 15.67
CA LYS A 22 -21.34 -14.58 16.46
C LYS A 22 -22.82 -14.30 16.61
N GLN A 23 -23.60 -15.32 16.96
CA GLN A 23 -25.01 -15.14 17.31
C GLN A 23 -25.16 -14.15 18.48
N ASN A 24 -25.98 -13.11 18.28
CA ASN A 24 -26.22 -11.99 19.20
C ASN A 24 -25.06 -11.00 19.38
N GLU A 25 -23.99 -11.11 18.58
CA GLU A 25 -22.97 -10.08 18.52
C GLU A 25 -23.52 -8.84 17.79
N GLN A 26 -23.39 -7.68 18.42
CA GLN A 26 -23.69 -6.43 17.74
C GLN A 26 -22.58 -6.14 16.74
N ILE A 27 -22.94 -5.96 15.47
CA ILE A 27 -21.99 -5.52 14.46
C ILE A 27 -21.55 -4.11 14.84
N THR A 28 -20.25 -3.95 15.08
CA THR A 28 -19.67 -2.63 15.30
C THR A 28 -19.69 -1.89 13.97
N GLN A 29 -20.71 -1.07 13.76
CA GLN A 29 -20.79 -0.17 12.62
C GLN A 29 -20.17 1.17 13.02
N ASN A 30 -18.87 1.30 12.80
CA ASN A 30 -18.21 2.58 12.99
C ASN A 30 -18.70 3.57 11.92
N ASP A 31 -18.98 4.81 12.33
CA ASP A 31 -19.15 5.91 11.37
C ASP A 31 -17.76 6.28 10.83
N VAL A 32 -17.38 5.59 9.75
CA VAL A 32 -16.16 5.84 8.97
C VAL A 32 -16.58 6.43 7.63
N ALA A 33 -15.72 7.25 7.02
CA ALA A 33 -15.94 7.68 5.64
C ALA A 33 -16.03 6.44 4.72
N LEU A 34 -16.96 6.43 3.77
CA LEU A 34 -17.21 5.27 2.88
C LEU A 34 -15.95 4.85 2.09
N GLU A 35 -15.06 5.79 1.80
CA GLU A 35 -13.76 5.53 1.16
C GLU A 35 -12.80 4.69 2.02
N ASP A 36 -12.90 4.82 3.35
CA ASP A 36 -12.06 4.13 4.33
C ASP A 36 -12.77 2.90 4.94
N ALA A 37 -14.09 2.78 4.73
CA ALA A 37 -14.90 1.71 5.27
C ALA A 37 -14.58 0.34 4.64
N ASP A 38 -14.46 -0.67 5.50
CA ASP A 38 -14.03 -2.01 5.15
C ASP A 38 -14.69 -3.04 6.11
N VAL A 39 -14.39 -4.32 5.95
CA VAL A 39 -15.10 -5.44 6.61
C VAL A 39 -15.09 -5.39 8.13
N MET A 40 -14.04 -4.80 8.72
CA MET A 40 -13.93 -4.61 10.17
C MET A 40 -14.89 -3.54 10.72
N ASP A 41 -15.42 -2.68 9.85
CA ASP A 41 -16.43 -1.67 10.17
C ASP A 41 -17.86 -2.13 9.83
N GLY A 42 -18.01 -3.40 9.42
CA GLY A 42 -19.29 -3.99 9.04
C GLY A 42 -19.73 -3.68 7.61
N TYR A 43 -18.85 -3.15 6.76
CA TYR A 43 -19.13 -2.87 5.36
C TYR A 43 -18.63 -3.98 4.45
N ILE A 44 -19.42 -4.34 3.44
CA ILE A 44 -19.06 -5.32 2.43
C ILE A 44 -19.34 -4.77 1.03
N PRO A 45 -18.66 -5.27 -0.02
CA PRO A 45 -18.97 -4.89 -1.39
C PRO A 45 -20.38 -5.30 -1.80
N THR A 46 -21.07 -4.41 -2.49
CA THR A 46 -22.34 -4.69 -3.14
C THR A 46 -22.09 -5.62 -4.32
N SER A 47 -22.64 -6.84 -4.29
CA SER A 47 -22.29 -7.89 -5.26
C SER A 47 -23.10 -7.88 -6.56
N ASP A 48 -24.27 -7.24 -6.58
CA ASP A 48 -25.14 -7.18 -7.77
C ASP A 48 -25.13 -5.77 -8.37
N ASP A 49 -24.42 -5.61 -9.50
CA ASP A 49 -24.37 -4.35 -10.26
C ASP A 49 -25.75 -3.88 -10.71
N LYS A 50 -26.72 -4.79 -10.91
CA LYS A 50 -28.08 -4.43 -11.30
C LYS A 50 -28.86 -3.86 -10.12
N GLU A 51 -28.68 -4.42 -8.93
CA GLU A 51 -29.28 -3.89 -7.71
C GLU A 51 -28.69 -2.52 -7.39
N ARG A 52 -27.36 -2.41 -7.43
CA ARG A 52 -26.64 -1.15 -7.28
C ARG A 52 -27.11 -0.09 -8.28
N ARG A 53 -27.32 -0.48 -9.54
CA ARG A 53 -27.86 0.41 -10.58
C ARG A 53 -29.28 0.88 -10.27
N ARG A 54 -30.14 0.00 -9.76
CA ARG A 54 -31.52 0.37 -9.39
C ARG A 54 -31.54 1.34 -8.23
N GLU A 55 -30.76 1.07 -7.18
CA GLU A 55 -30.67 1.95 -6.02
C GLU A 55 -30.10 3.33 -6.39
N TRP A 56 -29.15 3.36 -7.34
CA TRP A 56 -28.68 4.60 -7.92
C TRP A 56 -29.80 5.34 -8.68
N GLU A 57 -30.54 4.67 -9.57
CA GLU A 57 -31.67 5.29 -10.28
C GLU A 57 -32.73 5.83 -9.32
N ASP A 58 -33.03 5.10 -8.24
CA ASP A 58 -33.95 5.55 -7.19
C ASP A 58 -33.41 6.80 -6.48
N THR A 59 -32.12 6.83 -6.12
CA THR A 59 -31.46 8.00 -5.50
C THR A 59 -31.48 9.23 -6.42
N ILE A 60 -31.18 9.05 -7.72
CA ILE A 60 -31.25 10.11 -8.71
C ILE A 60 -32.68 10.63 -8.81
N LYS A 61 -33.66 9.73 -8.90
CA LYS A 61 -35.07 10.10 -9.01
C LYS A 61 -35.57 10.87 -7.79
N GLU A 62 -35.22 10.43 -6.58
CA GLU A 62 -35.54 11.15 -5.34
C GLU A 62 -34.92 12.54 -5.32
N THR A 63 -33.65 12.66 -5.73
CA THR A 63 -32.97 13.96 -5.79
C THR A 63 -33.58 14.90 -6.82
N LEU A 64 -33.97 14.39 -8.00
CA LEU A 64 -34.68 15.17 -9.01
C LEU A 64 -36.03 15.68 -8.47
N MET A 65 -36.71 14.87 -7.66
CA MET A 65 -38.00 15.24 -7.07
C MET A 65 -37.88 16.09 -5.80
N ASP A 66 -36.68 16.30 -5.25
CA ASP A 66 -36.49 17.11 -4.06
C ASP A 66 -36.92 18.56 -4.30
N THR A 67 -37.91 19.02 -3.53
CA THR A 67 -38.47 20.38 -3.59
C THR A 67 -37.78 21.34 -2.62
N SER A 68 -36.71 20.92 -1.94
CA SER A 68 -35.93 21.78 -1.06
C SER A 68 -35.28 22.94 -1.85
N LYS A 69 -34.76 23.94 -1.13
CA LYS A 69 -34.16 25.15 -1.74
C LYS A 69 -33.03 24.83 -2.74
N ASN A 70 -32.38 23.68 -2.60
CA ASN A 70 -31.28 23.23 -3.46
C ASN A 70 -31.63 22.00 -4.31
N GLY A 71 -32.87 21.52 -4.25
CA GLY A 71 -33.35 20.41 -5.07
C GLY A 71 -33.81 20.86 -6.45
N PHE A 72 -34.03 19.90 -7.36
CA PHE A 72 -34.44 20.20 -8.73
C PHE A 72 -35.94 20.54 -8.84
N GLY A 73 -36.75 20.07 -7.89
CA GLY A 73 -38.18 20.36 -7.80
C GLY A 73 -39.01 19.75 -8.93
N PHE A 74 -38.54 18.68 -9.57
CA PHE A 74 -39.25 18.05 -10.68
C PHE A 74 -40.52 17.37 -10.17
N SER A 75 -41.59 17.46 -10.95
CA SER A 75 -42.75 16.61 -10.76
C SER A 75 -42.37 15.14 -10.99
N ARG A 76 -43.20 14.23 -10.46
CA ARG A 76 -43.02 12.78 -10.69
C ARG A 76 -42.95 12.43 -12.18
N GLN A 77 -43.72 13.13 -13.02
CA GLN A 77 -43.77 12.90 -14.47
C GLN A 77 -42.48 13.33 -15.16
N GLU A 78 -41.91 14.46 -14.74
CA GLU A 78 -40.62 14.95 -15.25
C GLU A 78 -39.48 14.02 -14.81
N ALA A 79 -39.45 13.60 -13.53
CA ALA A 79 -38.47 12.64 -13.06
C ALA A 79 -38.58 11.28 -13.77
N ASP A 80 -39.80 10.75 -13.97
CA ASP A 80 -40.04 9.53 -14.74
C ASP A 80 -39.55 9.64 -16.20
N HIS A 81 -39.68 10.84 -16.81
CA HIS A 81 -39.15 11.10 -18.16
C HIS A 81 -37.63 10.99 -18.18
N VAL A 82 -36.93 11.66 -17.26
CA VAL A 82 -35.47 11.61 -17.16
C VAL A 82 -34.98 10.17 -16.95
N MET A 83 -35.64 9.40 -16.08
CA MET A 83 -35.29 7.98 -15.85
C MET A 83 -35.43 7.13 -17.11
N LYS A 84 -36.44 7.41 -17.94
CA LYS A 84 -36.62 6.72 -19.22
C LYS A 84 -35.52 7.06 -20.24
N GLU A 85 -34.97 8.27 -20.19
CA GLU A 85 -33.87 8.69 -21.07
C GLU A 85 -32.57 7.95 -20.73
N ILE A 86 -32.27 7.78 -19.44
CA ILE A 86 -31.01 7.17 -19.00
C ILE A 86 -31.05 5.63 -18.88
N GLN A 87 -32.23 5.01 -18.95
CA GLN A 87 -32.42 3.56 -18.68
C GLN A 87 -31.51 2.62 -19.49
N ASN A 88 -31.11 3.01 -20.71
CA ASN A 88 -30.29 2.18 -21.61
C ASN A 88 -28.83 2.66 -21.69
N MET A 89 -28.47 3.70 -20.94
CA MET A 89 -27.11 4.22 -20.85
C MET A 89 -26.35 3.48 -19.75
N ASP A 90 -25.05 3.26 -19.91
CA ASP A 90 -24.20 2.90 -18.78
C ASP A 90 -24.14 4.05 -17.76
N VAL A 91 -23.76 3.77 -16.52
CA VAL A 91 -23.81 4.74 -15.42
C VAL A 91 -22.98 5.99 -15.71
N LYS A 92 -21.81 5.83 -16.35
CA LYS A 92 -20.95 6.96 -16.65
C LYS A 92 -21.59 7.86 -17.69
N THR A 93 -22.06 7.28 -18.80
CA THR A 93 -22.76 8.02 -19.85
C THR A 93 -24.04 8.68 -19.31
N ALA A 94 -24.80 7.97 -18.48
CA ALA A 94 -25.99 8.52 -17.83
C ALA A 94 -25.65 9.70 -16.92
N SER A 95 -24.57 9.61 -16.15
CA SER A 95 -24.11 10.69 -15.27
C SER A 95 -23.69 11.93 -16.05
N GLU A 96 -22.94 11.75 -17.15
CA GLU A 96 -22.55 12.85 -18.06
C GLU A 96 -23.79 13.48 -18.74
N PHE A 97 -24.80 12.67 -19.09
CA PHE A 97 -26.07 13.16 -19.63
C PHE A 97 -26.84 13.99 -18.60
N LEU A 98 -26.97 13.50 -17.36
CA LEU A 98 -27.64 14.19 -16.26
C LEU A 98 -26.99 15.54 -15.94
N GLU A 99 -25.66 15.58 -15.94
CA GLU A 99 -24.91 16.83 -15.75
C GLU A 99 -25.15 17.81 -16.89
N SER A 100 -25.02 17.37 -18.14
CA SER A 100 -25.11 18.25 -19.31
C SER A 100 -26.52 18.79 -19.59
N GLN A 101 -27.57 17.97 -19.40
CA GLN A 101 -28.94 18.33 -19.74
C GLN A 101 -29.70 18.97 -18.57
N TYR A 102 -29.44 18.53 -17.34
CA TYR A 102 -30.21 18.94 -16.17
C TYR A 102 -29.38 19.68 -15.12
N GLY A 103 -28.06 19.80 -15.31
CA GLY A 103 -27.18 20.42 -14.32
C GLY A 103 -27.00 19.57 -13.06
N TYR A 104 -27.26 18.25 -13.14
CA TYR A 104 -27.02 17.33 -12.04
C TYR A 104 -25.54 16.93 -12.03
N TYR A 105 -24.74 17.78 -11.39
CA TYR A 105 -23.35 17.47 -11.08
C TYR A 105 -23.27 16.32 -10.08
N ASN A 106 -22.21 15.51 -10.16
CA ASN A 106 -21.88 14.50 -9.14
C ASN A 106 -22.81 13.28 -9.08
N ALA A 107 -23.67 13.04 -10.08
CA ALA A 107 -24.52 11.85 -10.15
C ALA A 107 -23.71 10.54 -10.06
N ILE A 108 -22.49 10.53 -10.59
CA ILE A 108 -21.59 9.36 -10.53
C ILE A 108 -21.18 9.02 -9.09
N TYR A 109 -20.98 10.00 -8.21
CA TYR A 109 -20.56 9.75 -6.83
C TYR A 109 -21.64 9.01 -6.05
N ALA A 110 -22.93 9.28 -6.32
CA ALA A 110 -24.02 8.51 -5.73
C ALA A 110 -23.97 7.03 -6.13
N TYR A 111 -23.45 6.69 -7.31
CA TYR A 111 -23.23 5.29 -7.69
C TYR A 111 -22.00 4.70 -7.00
N GLU A 112 -20.92 5.47 -6.88
CA GLU A 112 -19.68 5.09 -6.20
C GLU A 112 -19.92 4.81 -4.71
N ASP A 113 -20.73 5.63 -4.03
CA ASP A 113 -21.12 5.42 -2.62
C ASP A 113 -21.85 4.09 -2.39
N LEU A 114 -22.53 3.57 -3.43
CA LEU A 114 -23.23 2.28 -3.40
C LEU A 114 -22.32 1.08 -3.70
N GLU A 115 -21.01 1.28 -3.90
CA GLU A 115 -20.04 0.19 -4.07
C GLU A 115 -20.00 -0.73 -2.83
N ILE A 116 -20.27 -0.17 -1.65
CA ILE A 116 -20.32 -0.89 -0.39
C ILE A 116 -21.61 -0.57 0.35
N HIS A 117 -22.02 -1.49 1.22
CA HIS A 117 -23.13 -1.28 2.13
C HIS A 117 -22.84 -1.93 3.48
N LYS A 118 -23.61 -1.54 4.49
CA LYS A 118 -23.59 -2.16 5.81
C LYS A 118 -24.23 -3.55 5.72
N GLY A 119 -23.43 -4.59 5.91
CA GLY A 119 -23.91 -5.96 5.84
C GLY A 119 -24.61 -6.41 7.11
N THR A 120 -25.54 -7.36 6.97
CA THR A 120 -26.03 -8.19 8.06
C THR A 120 -24.96 -9.17 8.54
N ALA A 121 -25.16 -9.80 9.71
CA ALA A 121 -24.20 -10.75 10.25
C ALA A 121 -24.00 -11.95 9.30
N GLU A 122 -25.10 -12.39 8.68
CA GLU A 122 -25.12 -13.46 7.69
C GLU A 122 -24.34 -13.08 6.43
N GLU A 123 -24.58 -11.88 5.89
CA GLU A 123 -23.89 -11.40 4.68
C GLU A 123 -22.39 -11.22 4.91
N ILE A 124 -21.99 -10.62 6.04
CA ILE A 124 -20.58 -10.44 6.41
C ILE A 124 -19.91 -11.80 6.56
N ASN A 125 -20.53 -12.75 7.26
CA ASN A 125 -19.95 -14.08 7.45
C ASN A 125 -19.81 -14.83 6.13
N HIS A 126 -20.82 -14.76 5.27
CA HIS A 126 -20.76 -15.37 3.94
C HIS A 126 -19.67 -14.71 3.06
N TYR A 127 -19.53 -13.38 3.16
CA TYR A 127 -18.48 -12.64 2.47
C TYR A 127 -17.09 -13.09 2.91
N ILE A 128 -16.84 -13.15 4.22
CA ILE A 128 -15.59 -13.61 4.82
C ILE A 128 -15.30 -15.06 4.38
N GLU A 129 -16.28 -15.96 4.51
CA GLU A 129 -16.12 -17.37 4.13
C GLU A 129 -15.74 -17.52 2.66
N ARG A 130 -16.44 -16.83 1.76
CA ARG A 130 -16.13 -16.83 0.33
C ARG A 130 -14.69 -16.39 0.07
N LYS A 131 -14.25 -15.29 0.68
CA LYS A 131 -12.89 -14.76 0.50
C LYS A 131 -11.82 -15.68 1.07
N LEU A 132 -12.08 -16.27 2.23
CA LEU A 132 -11.17 -17.23 2.85
C LEU A 132 -11.12 -18.58 2.12
N SER A 133 -12.10 -18.88 1.26
CA SER A 133 -12.06 -20.03 0.35
C SER A 133 -11.11 -19.81 -0.84
N GLU A 134 -10.89 -18.56 -1.26
CA GLU A 134 -9.98 -18.20 -2.35
C GLU A 134 -8.53 -18.15 -1.85
N HIS A 135 -8.31 -17.48 -0.72
CA HIS A 135 -6.99 -17.23 -0.14
C HIS A 135 -7.01 -17.30 1.39
N SER A 136 -5.88 -17.68 1.99
CA SER A 136 -5.72 -17.67 3.45
C SER A 136 -5.86 -16.25 4.03
N PHE A 137 -6.25 -16.14 5.29
CA PHE A 137 -6.27 -14.84 5.99
C PHE A 137 -4.87 -14.21 6.01
N SER A 138 -3.82 -15.04 6.20
CA SER A 138 -2.43 -14.59 6.11
C SER A 138 -2.05 -14.05 4.73
N TRP A 139 -2.67 -14.50 3.65
CA TRP A 139 -2.39 -14.00 2.31
C TRP A 139 -2.83 -12.54 2.14
N TYR A 140 -3.98 -12.18 2.70
CA TYR A 140 -4.49 -10.81 2.74
C TYR A 140 -3.70 -9.96 3.73
N PHE A 141 -3.55 -10.46 4.95
CA PHE A 141 -2.85 -9.74 6.01
C PHE A 141 -1.37 -9.50 5.69
N ALA A 142 -0.68 -10.46 5.06
CA ALA A 142 0.71 -10.29 4.64
C ALA A 142 0.89 -9.14 3.63
N LYS A 143 -0.10 -8.84 2.78
CA LYS A 143 -0.04 -7.71 1.84
C LYS A 143 -0.15 -6.37 2.55
N LYS A 144 -1.13 -6.25 3.45
CA LYS A 144 -1.26 -5.05 4.31
C LYS A 144 -0.01 -4.86 5.17
N PHE A 145 0.49 -5.94 5.78
CA PHE A 145 1.77 -5.94 6.48
C PHE A 145 2.89 -5.44 5.58
N THR A 146 3.01 -5.97 4.36
CA THR A 146 4.10 -5.63 3.43
C THR A 146 4.06 -4.17 3.01
N ASP A 147 2.86 -3.62 2.79
CA ASP A 147 2.65 -2.21 2.47
C ASP A 147 3.23 -1.31 3.59
N PHE A 148 2.74 -1.49 4.81
CA PHE A 148 3.17 -0.68 5.95
C PHE A 148 4.62 -0.98 6.35
N ALA A 149 5.06 -2.24 6.31
CA ALA A 149 6.43 -2.63 6.59
C ALA A 149 7.39 -1.95 5.62
N GLY A 150 7.11 -1.96 4.33
CA GLY A 150 7.92 -1.28 3.31
C GLY A 150 8.10 0.21 3.61
N LEU A 151 7.00 0.89 3.94
CA LEU A 151 7.00 2.31 4.31
C LEU A 151 7.89 2.57 5.54
N HIS A 152 7.63 1.86 6.64
CA HIS A 152 8.35 2.04 7.89
C HIS A 152 9.83 1.66 7.77
N MET A 153 10.14 0.60 7.02
CA MET A 153 11.51 0.16 6.77
C MET A 153 12.30 1.20 5.99
N ALA A 154 11.70 1.89 5.01
CA ALA A 154 12.39 2.95 4.28
C ALA A 154 12.70 4.15 5.18
N PHE A 155 11.77 4.59 6.03
CA PHE A 155 12.02 5.65 7.00
C PHE A 155 13.11 5.25 8.02
N PHE A 156 13.04 4.01 8.52
CA PHE A 156 14.04 3.47 9.42
C PHE A 156 15.42 3.43 8.76
N ALA A 157 15.49 3.02 7.49
CA ALA A 157 16.72 2.99 6.69
C ALA A 157 17.36 4.37 6.60
N THR A 158 16.58 5.43 6.34
CA THR A 158 17.05 6.82 6.29
C THR A 158 17.83 7.20 7.55
N VAL A 159 17.30 6.85 8.73
CA VAL A 159 17.93 7.17 10.00
C VAL A 159 19.12 6.25 10.27
N LEU A 160 18.94 4.94 10.15
CA LEU A 160 19.97 3.94 10.46
C LEU A 160 21.21 4.10 9.58
N LEU A 161 21.03 4.21 8.26
CA LEU A 161 22.14 4.32 7.32
C LEU A 161 22.91 5.63 7.51
N SER A 162 22.24 6.71 7.90
CA SER A 162 22.90 7.97 8.27
C SER A 162 23.87 7.79 9.43
N PHE A 163 23.46 7.08 10.48
CA PHE A 163 24.36 6.78 11.60
C PHE A 163 25.45 5.76 11.27
N LEU A 164 25.17 4.76 10.42
CA LEU A 164 26.17 3.77 10.02
C LEU A 164 27.25 4.41 9.14
N PHE A 165 26.88 5.23 8.17
CA PHE A 165 27.83 5.77 7.20
C PHE A 165 28.58 7.01 7.74
N ILE A 166 28.01 7.78 8.67
CA ILE A 166 28.71 8.94 9.26
C ILE A 166 29.90 8.53 10.15
N GLN A 167 29.93 7.28 10.62
CA GLN A 167 31.08 6.75 11.36
C GLN A 167 32.33 6.69 10.49
N ASP A 168 32.16 6.47 9.18
CA ASP A 168 33.27 6.38 8.21
C ASP A 168 33.83 7.74 7.81
N THR A 169 33.04 8.82 7.92
CA THR A 169 33.50 10.18 7.62
C THR A 169 34.33 10.80 8.74
N ARG A 170 34.53 10.08 9.86
CA ARG A 170 35.46 10.51 10.91
C ARG A 170 36.89 10.45 10.36
N LYS A 171 37.62 11.57 10.46
CA LYS A 171 38.95 11.78 9.86
C LYS A 171 39.91 10.60 10.04
N ASN A 172 40.03 10.08 11.27
CA ASN A 172 40.92 8.97 11.59
C ASN A 172 40.51 7.64 10.93
N THR A 173 39.21 7.40 10.74
CA THR A 173 38.69 6.20 10.07
C THR A 173 38.88 6.29 8.57
N TYR A 174 38.62 7.47 7.99
CA TYR A 174 38.78 7.71 6.56
C TYR A 174 40.23 7.49 6.10
N GLU A 175 41.21 8.10 6.78
CA GLU A 175 42.63 7.93 6.45
C GLU A 175 43.10 6.47 6.60
N LEU A 176 42.57 5.74 7.60
CA LEU A 176 42.88 4.33 7.82
C LEU A 176 42.31 3.42 6.71
N LEU A 177 41.14 3.75 6.16
CA LEU A 177 40.51 2.99 5.07
C LEU A 177 41.27 3.09 3.75
N HIS A 178 41.96 4.21 3.53
CA HIS A 178 42.79 4.43 2.34
C HIS A 178 44.18 3.80 2.45
N THR A 179 44.64 3.45 3.65
CA THR A 179 45.97 2.85 3.90
C THR A 179 45.93 1.33 4.09
N LYS A 180 44.76 0.74 4.37
CA LYS A 180 44.60 -0.72 4.48
C LYS A 180 44.52 -1.42 3.11
N PRO A 181 44.99 -2.68 3.00
CA PRO A 181 44.95 -3.48 1.76
C PRO A 181 43.54 -4.02 1.44
N VAL A 182 42.50 -3.24 1.69
CA VAL A 182 41.12 -3.56 1.28
C VAL A 182 40.99 -3.22 -0.20
N THR A 183 40.33 -4.02 -1.05
CA THR A 183 40.08 -3.60 -2.44
C THR A 183 38.87 -2.67 -2.53
N ALA A 184 38.74 -1.88 -3.60
CA ALA A 184 37.56 -1.05 -3.82
C ALA A 184 36.25 -1.87 -3.81
N ILE A 185 36.27 -3.06 -4.41
CA ILE A 185 35.12 -3.96 -4.45
C ILE A 185 34.76 -4.41 -3.03
N GLN A 186 35.74 -4.88 -2.25
CA GLN A 186 35.51 -5.31 -0.88
C GLN A 186 34.93 -4.20 -0.01
N TYR A 187 35.41 -2.97 -0.17
CA TYR A 187 34.90 -1.83 0.58
C TYR A 187 33.44 -1.52 0.22
N ILE A 188 33.12 -1.37 -1.06
CA ILE A 188 31.76 -1.02 -1.51
C ILE A 188 30.77 -2.15 -1.24
N CYS A 189 31.10 -3.39 -1.61
CA CYS A 189 30.24 -4.52 -1.30
C CYS A 189 30.06 -4.70 0.21
N GLY A 190 31.13 -4.50 0.99
CA GLY A 190 31.05 -4.52 2.45
C GLY A 190 30.06 -3.51 3.02
N LYS A 191 30.03 -2.28 2.47
CA LYS A 191 29.06 -1.24 2.84
C LYS A 191 27.63 -1.59 2.50
N VAL A 192 27.39 -2.04 1.27
CA VAL A 192 26.05 -2.41 0.82
C VAL A 192 25.54 -3.60 1.63
N ILE A 193 26.38 -4.62 1.83
CA ILE A 193 26.02 -5.82 2.60
C ILE A 193 25.78 -5.49 4.08
N SER A 194 26.61 -4.66 4.71
CA SER A 194 26.44 -4.32 6.12
C SER A 194 25.15 -3.50 6.37
N GLY A 195 24.89 -2.52 5.51
CA GLY A 195 23.63 -1.78 5.51
C GLY A 195 22.43 -2.71 5.30
N PHE A 196 22.53 -3.60 4.30
CA PHE A 196 21.47 -4.55 3.98
C PHE A 196 21.18 -5.51 5.14
N ILE A 197 22.20 -6.17 5.70
CA ILE A 197 22.04 -7.12 6.82
C ILE A 197 21.42 -6.42 8.04
N SER A 198 21.85 -5.19 8.34
CA SER A 198 21.33 -4.44 9.48
C SER A 198 19.82 -4.19 9.37
N MET A 199 19.32 -3.88 8.17
CA MET A 199 17.89 -3.69 7.91
C MET A 199 17.15 -5.03 7.79
N PHE A 200 17.78 -6.02 7.16
CA PHE A 200 17.19 -7.35 6.99
C PHE A 200 16.90 -8.01 8.33
N GLY A 201 17.79 -7.87 9.33
CA GLY A 201 17.53 -8.35 10.69
C GLY A 201 16.28 -7.74 11.32
N VAL A 202 16.05 -6.43 11.11
CA VAL A 202 14.82 -5.76 11.56
C VAL A 202 13.59 -6.32 10.83
N LEU A 203 13.67 -6.50 9.52
CA LEU A 203 12.58 -7.06 8.72
C LEU A 203 12.21 -8.48 9.18
N VAL A 204 13.18 -9.33 9.51
CA VAL A 204 12.95 -10.67 10.05
C VAL A 204 12.19 -10.61 11.37
N ILE A 205 12.59 -9.73 12.30
CA ILE A 205 11.89 -9.57 13.57
C ILE A 205 10.45 -9.09 13.35
N LEU A 206 10.23 -8.12 12.44
CA LEU A 206 8.88 -7.65 12.10
C LEU A 206 8.02 -8.78 11.53
N ASN A 207 8.57 -9.59 10.61
CA ASN A 207 7.85 -10.74 10.06
C ASN A 207 7.41 -11.71 11.16
N VAL A 208 8.31 -12.04 12.10
CA VAL A 208 7.98 -12.94 13.22
C VAL A 208 6.88 -12.35 14.10
N ILE A 209 7.01 -11.08 14.52
CA ILE A 209 6.02 -10.44 15.40
C ILE A 209 4.63 -10.43 14.75
N PHE A 210 4.53 -9.93 13.52
CA PHE A 210 3.24 -9.78 12.86
C PHE A 210 2.66 -11.11 12.37
N PHE A 211 3.51 -12.09 12.06
CA PHE A 211 3.05 -13.46 11.82
C PHE A 211 2.45 -14.06 13.10
N MET A 212 3.08 -13.89 14.26
CA MET A 212 2.53 -14.40 15.54
C MET A 212 1.21 -13.73 15.91
N LEU A 213 1.05 -12.43 15.63
CA LEU A 213 -0.23 -11.73 15.80
C LEU A 213 -1.30 -12.28 14.85
N CYS A 214 -0.97 -12.45 13.57
CA CYS A 214 -1.86 -13.04 12.57
C CYS A 214 -2.28 -14.48 12.96
N LEU A 215 -1.33 -15.29 13.45
CA LEU A 215 -1.58 -16.64 13.92
C LEU A 215 -2.51 -16.65 15.14
N LYS A 216 -2.33 -15.73 16.08
CA LYS A 216 -3.23 -15.58 17.23
C LYS A 216 -4.68 -15.32 16.76
N THR A 217 -4.89 -14.33 15.90
CA THR A 217 -6.22 -14.03 15.33
C THR A 217 -6.79 -15.24 14.59
N SER A 218 -5.96 -15.94 13.82
CA SER A 218 -6.38 -17.14 13.10
C SER A 218 -6.86 -18.26 14.02
N ILE A 219 -6.18 -18.50 15.14
CA ILE A 219 -6.60 -19.50 16.13
C ILE A 219 -7.93 -19.09 16.79
N GLU A 220 -8.09 -17.81 17.11
CA GLU A 220 -9.30 -17.28 17.76
C GLU A 220 -10.52 -17.26 16.82
N SER A 221 -10.31 -16.95 15.54
CA SER A 221 -11.36 -16.82 14.53
C SER A 221 -11.59 -18.08 13.67
N GLY A 222 -10.71 -19.08 13.77
CA GLY A 222 -10.75 -20.28 12.93
C GLY A 222 -10.32 -20.06 11.47
N PHE A 223 -9.55 -18.99 11.20
CA PHE A 223 -9.17 -18.63 9.84
C PHE A 223 -7.94 -19.41 9.33
N PRO A 224 -7.85 -19.74 8.03
CA PRO A 224 -6.68 -20.39 7.46
C PRO A 224 -5.46 -19.45 7.44
N VAL A 225 -4.29 -19.96 7.83
CA VAL A 225 -3.01 -19.23 7.81
C VAL A 225 -1.88 -20.10 7.26
N THR A 226 -1.04 -19.48 6.45
CA THR A 226 0.16 -20.08 5.86
C THR A 226 1.37 -19.17 6.15
N PRO A 227 2.40 -19.65 6.87
CA PRO A 227 3.58 -18.83 7.19
C PRO A 227 4.34 -18.30 5.96
N ILE A 228 4.27 -19.04 4.85
CA ILE A 228 5.01 -18.70 3.62
C ILE A 228 4.56 -17.37 3.00
N ASP A 229 3.32 -16.95 3.26
CA ASP A 229 2.75 -15.72 2.69
C ASP A 229 3.58 -14.48 3.10
N PHE A 230 3.96 -14.39 4.37
CA PHE A 230 4.80 -13.31 4.88
C PHE A 230 6.20 -13.32 4.28
N CYS A 231 6.81 -14.51 4.20
CA CYS A 231 8.15 -14.67 3.65
C CYS A 231 8.19 -14.28 2.17
N VAL A 232 7.24 -14.75 1.37
CA VAL A 232 7.19 -14.49 -0.07
C VAL A 232 6.95 -13.00 -0.34
N ASN A 233 5.98 -12.38 0.33
CA ASN A 233 5.71 -10.96 0.11
C ASN A 233 6.89 -10.08 0.55
N SER A 234 7.51 -10.36 1.70
CA SER A 234 8.70 -9.63 2.15
C SER A 234 9.89 -9.80 1.19
N LEU A 235 10.12 -11.03 0.71
CA LEU A 235 11.22 -11.34 -0.20
C LEU A 235 11.04 -10.67 -1.56
N ILE A 236 9.82 -10.64 -2.10
CA ILE A 236 9.55 -10.08 -3.43
C ILE A 236 9.47 -8.56 -3.36
N TYR A 237 8.83 -8.00 -2.32
CA TYR A 237 8.41 -6.59 -2.35
C TYR A 237 9.11 -5.66 -1.36
N ILE A 238 9.86 -6.18 -0.37
CA ILE A 238 10.63 -5.35 0.57
C ILE A 238 12.13 -5.51 0.35
N VAL A 239 12.60 -6.74 0.22
CA VAL A 239 14.05 -7.03 0.10
C VAL A 239 14.73 -6.28 -1.06
N PRO A 240 14.16 -6.22 -2.29
CA PRO A 240 14.80 -5.47 -3.37
C PRO A 240 14.81 -3.96 -3.11
N ASN A 241 13.78 -3.43 -2.43
CA ASN A 241 13.76 -2.02 -2.01
C ASN A 241 14.89 -1.74 -1.01
N LEU A 242 15.12 -2.61 -0.02
CA LEU A 242 16.22 -2.46 0.94
C LEU A 242 17.59 -2.44 0.25
N LEU A 243 17.78 -3.32 -0.72
CA LEU A 243 19.01 -3.36 -1.53
C LEU A 243 19.19 -2.05 -2.31
N MET A 244 18.15 -1.57 -2.99
CA MET A 244 18.18 -0.30 -3.72
C MET A 244 18.53 0.86 -2.79
N ILE A 245 17.89 0.94 -1.61
CA ILE A 245 18.15 1.98 -0.62
C ILE A 245 19.62 1.97 -0.20
N CYS A 246 20.21 0.81 0.10
CA CYS A 246 21.64 0.72 0.40
C CYS A 246 22.53 1.22 -0.73
N CYS A 247 22.18 0.91 -1.98
CA CYS A 247 22.96 1.32 -3.15
C CYS A 247 22.90 2.84 -3.36
N VAL A 248 21.70 3.43 -3.29
CA VAL A 248 21.50 4.89 -3.36
C VAL A 248 22.28 5.58 -2.25
N TYR A 249 22.18 5.07 -1.02
CA TYR A 249 22.89 5.63 0.12
C TYR A 249 24.41 5.59 -0.08
N THR A 250 24.93 4.47 -0.59
CA THR A 250 26.36 4.26 -0.83
C THR A 250 26.90 5.19 -1.90
N ILE A 251 26.25 5.26 -3.07
CA ILE A 251 26.71 6.12 -4.16
C ILE A 251 26.61 7.61 -3.79
N THR A 252 25.57 8.02 -3.04
CA THR A 252 25.47 9.40 -2.56
C THR A 252 26.60 9.72 -1.57
N ALA A 253 26.84 8.84 -0.58
CA ALA A 253 27.90 9.04 0.39
C ALA A 253 29.28 9.17 -0.29
N GLU A 254 29.50 8.41 -1.36
CA GLU A 254 30.67 8.59 -2.21
C GLU A 254 30.65 9.93 -2.92
N ILE A 255 29.69 10.21 -3.81
CA ILE A 255 29.68 11.43 -4.63
C ILE A 255 29.95 12.69 -3.79
N PHE A 256 29.30 12.81 -2.63
CA PHE A 256 29.38 14.00 -1.78
C PHE A 256 30.50 13.95 -0.73
N ASN A 257 31.24 12.84 -0.59
CA ASN A 257 32.14 12.59 0.56
C ASN A 257 31.44 12.76 1.91
N ASN A 258 30.12 12.61 1.94
CA ASN A 258 29.27 12.86 3.08
C ASN A 258 27.99 12.05 2.89
N PRO A 259 27.58 11.22 3.86
CA PRO A 259 26.33 10.47 3.78
C PRO A 259 25.07 11.33 3.96
N LEU A 260 25.17 12.51 4.59
CA LEU A 260 24.02 13.33 4.95
C LEU A 260 23.08 13.68 3.77
N PRO A 261 23.57 13.99 2.55
CA PRO A 261 22.71 14.23 1.40
C PRO A 261 21.85 13.03 0.98
N ALA A 262 22.19 11.80 1.39
CA ALA A 262 21.40 10.62 1.06
C ALA A 262 20.04 10.61 1.76
N ALA A 263 19.95 11.20 2.96
CA ALA A 263 18.70 11.25 3.71
C ALA A 263 17.59 12.07 3.00
N PRO A 264 17.80 13.33 2.59
CA PRO A 264 16.79 14.07 1.84
C PRO A 264 16.51 13.46 0.45
N ILE A 265 17.51 12.87 -0.23
CA ILE A 265 17.29 12.16 -1.50
C ILE A 265 16.35 10.96 -1.29
N LEU A 266 16.60 10.16 -0.26
CA LEU A 266 15.78 9.02 0.07
C LEU A 266 14.36 9.44 0.47
N PHE A 267 14.21 10.53 1.24
CA PHE A 267 12.90 11.07 1.57
C PHE A 267 12.08 11.48 0.33
N LEU A 268 12.71 12.15 -0.64
CA LEU A 268 12.07 12.46 -1.92
C LEU A 268 11.69 11.19 -2.70
N HIS A 269 12.54 10.16 -2.66
CA HIS A 269 12.27 8.88 -3.30
C HIS A 269 11.11 8.14 -2.64
N ILE A 270 10.98 8.21 -1.32
CA ILE A 270 9.83 7.71 -0.55
C ILE A 270 8.54 8.39 -1.03
N ILE A 271 8.50 9.73 -1.08
CA ILE A 271 7.33 10.48 -1.54
C ILE A 271 6.95 10.09 -2.97
N TYR A 272 7.94 10.06 -3.86
CA TYR A 272 7.74 9.62 -5.24
C TYR A 272 7.13 8.21 -5.33
N SER A 273 7.66 7.29 -4.51
CA SER A 273 7.28 5.88 -4.53
C SER A 273 5.92 5.60 -3.91
N ASN A 274 5.48 6.44 -2.97
CA ASN A 274 4.20 6.29 -2.29
C ASN A 274 3.00 6.65 -3.19
N MET A 275 3.23 7.34 -4.31
CA MET A 275 2.17 7.70 -5.25
C MET A 275 1.97 6.61 -6.31
N LEU A 276 0.74 6.08 -6.39
CA LEU A 276 0.30 5.24 -7.51
C LEU A 276 -0.29 6.11 -8.63
N THR A 277 -0.34 5.54 -9.84
CA THR A 277 -1.06 6.13 -10.97
C THR A 277 -2.26 5.25 -11.30
N MET A 278 -3.47 5.79 -11.21
CA MET A 278 -4.69 5.08 -11.58
C MET A 278 -5.00 5.31 -13.06
N LYS A 279 -5.28 4.23 -13.80
CA LYS A 279 -5.75 4.29 -15.19
C LYS A 279 -6.77 3.20 -15.42
N ASN A 280 -8.01 3.59 -15.75
CA ASN A 280 -9.15 2.69 -15.94
C ASN A 280 -9.30 1.75 -14.72
N ASP A 281 -9.37 2.32 -13.52
CA ASP A 281 -9.52 1.61 -12.23
C ASP A 281 -8.42 0.60 -11.90
N ILE A 282 -7.33 0.59 -12.68
CA ILE A 282 -6.15 -0.20 -12.41
C ILE A 282 -5.06 0.71 -11.86
N TYR A 283 -4.54 0.37 -10.69
CA TYR A 283 -3.40 1.03 -10.09
C TYR A 283 -2.08 0.54 -10.69
N TYR A 284 -1.27 1.47 -11.18
CA TYR A 284 0.07 1.22 -11.72
C TYR A 284 1.13 1.75 -10.75
N MET A 285 2.16 0.93 -10.54
CA MET A 285 3.36 1.32 -9.82
C MET A 285 4.25 2.20 -10.70
N ARG A 286 4.78 3.26 -10.12
CA ARG A 286 5.74 4.13 -10.80
C ARG A 286 7.09 3.42 -10.99
N PRO A 287 7.81 3.66 -12.10
CA PRO A 287 9.12 3.06 -12.34
C PRO A 287 10.15 3.46 -11.27
N PHE A 288 11.02 2.54 -10.88
CA PHE A 288 12.03 2.72 -9.83
C PHE A 288 11.47 3.04 -8.44
N SER A 289 10.18 2.84 -8.19
CA SER A 289 9.61 3.03 -6.86
C SER A 289 10.19 2.02 -5.87
N ILE A 290 10.61 2.50 -4.69
CA ILE A 290 11.15 1.71 -3.58
C ILE A 290 10.08 1.35 -2.52
N MET A 291 8.81 1.47 -2.91
CA MET A 291 7.66 1.09 -2.09
C MET A 291 6.61 0.45 -2.98
N VAL A 292 6.16 -0.73 -2.59
CA VAL A 292 5.07 -1.45 -3.25
C VAL A 292 3.83 -1.25 -2.41
N ARG A 293 2.79 -0.69 -3.02
CA ARG A 293 1.49 -0.44 -2.39
C ARG A 293 0.51 -1.54 -2.78
N PHE A 294 -0.38 -1.87 -1.87
CA PHE A 294 -1.40 -2.91 -2.05
C PHE A 294 -2.80 -2.29 -1.95
N PRO A 295 -3.28 -1.63 -3.03
CA PRO A 295 -4.56 -0.93 -3.03
C PRO A 295 -5.74 -1.88 -2.82
N GLY A 296 -6.89 -1.29 -2.49
CA GLY A 296 -8.14 -1.99 -2.19
C GLY A 296 -8.33 -2.25 -0.69
N ARG A 297 -9.56 -2.61 -0.34
CA ARG A 297 -9.99 -3.08 0.99
C ARG A 297 -9.31 -4.40 1.37
N PHE A 298 -9.50 -4.88 2.59
CA PHE A 298 -8.73 -5.99 3.15
C PHE A 298 -8.81 -7.26 2.30
N PHE A 299 -10.00 -7.67 1.87
CA PHE A 299 -10.26 -8.90 1.09
C PHE A 299 -10.23 -8.71 -0.44
N GLU A 300 -9.94 -7.50 -0.89
CA GLU A 300 -9.90 -7.03 -2.27
C GLU A 300 -8.49 -6.52 -2.61
N THR A 301 -7.58 -6.61 -1.64
CA THR A 301 -6.22 -6.12 -1.76
C THR A 301 -5.45 -6.91 -2.81
N HIS A 302 -4.76 -6.17 -3.67
CA HIS A 302 -4.02 -6.73 -4.79
C HIS A 302 -2.70 -5.99 -4.98
N VAL A 303 -1.78 -6.61 -5.71
CA VAL A 303 -0.50 -5.98 -6.06
C VAL A 303 -0.76 -4.95 -7.17
N ALA A 304 -0.24 -3.74 -7.01
CA ALA A 304 -0.27 -2.76 -8.09
C ALA A 304 0.39 -3.31 -9.37
N LYS A 305 -0.16 -2.96 -10.53
CA LYS A 305 0.36 -3.42 -11.81
C LYS A 305 1.79 -2.89 -12.01
N MET A 306 2.62 -3.71 -12.68
CA MET A 306 4.06 -3.50 -12.88
C MET A 306 4.96 -3.70 -11.64
N SER A 307 4.43 -4.01 -10.45
CA SER A 307 5.29 -4.14 -9.26
C SER A 307 6.36 -5.22 -9.41
N ASN A 308 6.03 -6.42 -9.90
CA ASN A 308 7.03 -7.48 -10.07
C ASN A 308 8.15 -7.07 -11.04
N ILE A 309 7.79 -6.39 -12.14
CA ILE A 309 8.76 -5.88 -13.12
C ILE A 309 9.64 -4.80 -12.48
N ASN A 310 9.04 -3.88 -11.71
CA ASN A 310 9.78 -2.87 -10.98
C ASN A 310 10.79 -3.50 -10.01
N GLN A 311 10.40 -4.52 -9.26
CA GLN A 311 11.32 -5.20 -8.31
C GLN A 311 12.53 -5.80 -9.03
N ILE A 312 12.34 -6.40 -10.21
CA ILE A 312 13.45 -6.88 -11.06
C ILE A 312 14.34 -5.71 -11.51
N ILE A 313 13.74 -4.62 -11.97
CA ILE A 313 14.47 -3.41 -12.38
C ILE A 313 15.28 -2.84 -11.22
N LEU A 314 14.76 -2.84 -9.99
CA LEU A 314 15.49 -2.39 -8.81
C LEU A 314 16.73 -3.23 -8.53
N VAL A 315 16.62 -4.56 -8.65
CA VAL A 315 17.78 -5.46 -8.48
C VAL A 315 18.85 -5.17 -9.53
N ILE A 316 18.47 -5.08 -10.81
CA ILE A 316 19.40 -4.77 -11.90
C ILE A 316 20.07 -3.41 -11.68
N SER A 317 19.28 -2.41 -11.32
CA SER A 317 19.77 -1.05 -11.07
C SER A 317 20.70 -0.99 -9.86
N SER A 318 20.44 -1.79 -8.83
CA SER A 318 21.33 -1.91 -7.66
C SER A 318 22.70 -2.44 -8.06
N VAL A 319 22.77 -3.46 -8.93
CA VAL A 319 24.04 -3.98 -9.46
C VAL A 319 24.81 -2.90 -10.23
N ILE A 320 24.10 -2.13 -11.06
CA ILE A 320 24.71 -1.01 -11.82
C ILE A 320 25.26 0.05 -10.87
N LEU A 321 24.50 0.46 -9.85
CA LEU A 321 24.93 1.44 -8.85
C LEU A 321 26.16 0.97 -8.09
N VAL A 322 26.23 -0.31 -7.69
CA VAL A 322 27.42 -0.89 -7.05
C VAL A 322 28.65 -0.80 -7.97
N CYS A 323 28.50 -1.14 -9.26
CA CYS A 323 29.59 -1.04 -10.23
C CYS A 323 30.09 0.40 -10.41
N ILE A 324 29.17 1.37 -10.43
CA ILE A 324 29.50 2.81 -10.51
C ILE A 324 30.25 3.25 -9.24
N SER A 325 29.73 2.92 -8.06
CA SER A 325 30.38 3.15 -6.76
C SER A 325 31.81 2.60 -6.71
N VAL A 326 32.01 1.33 -7.10
CA VAL A 326 33.37 0.75 -7.16
C VAL A 326 34.30 1.57 -8.06
N THR A 327 33.79 2.07 -9.18
CA THR A 327 34.57 2.87 -10.13
C THR A 327 34.93 4.24 -9.55
N ILE A 328 33.98 4.92 -8.89
CA ILE A 328 34.20 6.20 -8.21
C ILE A 328 35.24 6.03 -7.09
N TRP A 329 35.07 5.02 -6.25
CA TRP A 329 36.00 4.73 -5.15
C TRP A 329 37.43 4.43 -5.64
N LYS A 330 37.58 3.62 -6.70
CA LYS A 330 38.90 3.33 -7.30
C LYS A 330 39.63 4.61 -7.71
N ARG A 331 38.94 5.54 -8.39
CA ARG A 331 39.56 6.80 -8.84
C ARG A 331 40.05 7.65 -7.68
N ARG A 332 39.36 7.63 -6.54
CA ARG A 332 39.73 8.45 -5.37
C ARG A 332 40.89 7.92 -4.56
N ARG A 333 41.18 6.61 -4.59
CA ARG A 333 42.34 6.07 -3.87
C ARG A 333 43.68 6.40 -4.55
N VAL A 334 43.67 6.82 -5.82
CA VAL A 334 44.89 7.07 -6.60
C VAL A 334 45.51 8.45 -6.30
N HIS A 335 44.97 9.20 -5.33
CA HIS A 335 45.50 10.50 -4.89
C HIS A 335 45.82 10.52 -3.41
#